data_AF-A0A175A6H3-F1
#
_entry.id   AF-A0A175A6H3-F1
#
_cell.length_a   1.000
_cell.length_b   1.000
_cell.length_c   1.000
_cell.angle_alpha   90.00
_cell.angle_beta   90.00
_cell.angle_gamma   90.00
#
_symmetry.space_group_name_H-M   'P 1'
#
loop_
_entity.id
_entity.type
_entity.pdbx_description
1 polymer ?
#
loop_
_entity_poly.entity_id
_entity_poly.type
_entity_poly.pdbx_seq_one_letter_code
_entity_poly.pdbx_strand_id
1 'polypeptide(L)' 'MTNTPKNDRSTRRPDCVTEIRIGNSVLVVSGYFKQDTTATAADKMLKVLEAEAATQKSAI' A
#
# COMPACT_ATOMS: atom_id res chain seq x y z
N MET A 1 1.63 -34.59 -15.31
CA MET A 1 1.53 -33.28 -14.63
C MET A 1 1.03 -32.28 -15.65
N THR A 2 -0.22 -31.83 -15.52
CA THR A 2 -0.81 -30.87 -16.46
C THR A 2 -0.07 -29.54 -16.32
N ASN A 3 0.59 -29.11 -17.40
CA ASN A 3 1.26 -27.82 -17.47
C ASN A 3 0.19 -26.76 -17.68
N THR A 4 -0.47 -26.33 -16.61
CA THR A 4 -1.42 -25.22 -16.67
C THR A 4 -0.62 -23.93 -16.81
N PRO A 5 -0.69 -23.22 -17.95
CA PRO A 5 -0.01 -21.95 -18.10
C PRO A 5 -0.63 -20.94 -17.12
N LYS A 6 0.08 -20.60 -16.05
CA LYS A 6 -0.24 -19.44 -15.20
C LYS A 6 0.15 -18.18 -15.98
N ASN A 7 -0.62 -17.83 -17.00
CA ASN A 7 -0.31 -16.72 -17.89
C ASN A 7 -1.49 -15.76 -18.03
N ASP A 8 -2.08 -15.34 -16.89
CA ASP A 8 -2.96 -14.18 -16.86
C ASP A 8 -3.16 -13.60 -15.44
N ARG A 9 -2.09 -13.11 -14.80
CA ARG A 9 -2.24 -12.10 -13.74
C ARG A 9 -1.45 -10.88 -14.16
N SER A 10 -2.14 -9.98 -14.83
CA SER A 10 -1.65 -8.68 -15.32
C SER A 10 -0.91 -7.85 -14.24
N THR A 11 -1.13 -8.12 -12.94
CA THR A 11 -0.33 -7.53 -11.85
C THR A 11 -0.13 -8.55 -10.71
N ARG A 12 1.11 -8.66 -10.19
CA ARG A 12 1.42 -9.45 -8.98
C ARG A 12 0.53 -8.96 -7.84
N ARG A 13 -0.02 -9.85 -6.99
CA ARG A 13 -0.74 -9.44 -5.77
C ARG A 13 0.27 -8.87 -4.76
N PRO A 14 -0.03 -7.76 -4.06
CA PRO A 14 0.85 -7.25 -3.00
C PRO A 14 1.05 -8.29 -1.90
N ASP A 15 2.25 -8.28 -1.31
CA ASP A 15 2.62 -9.22 -0.25
C ASP A 15 2.07 -8.79 1.11
N CYS A 16 1.92 -7.48 1.32
CA CYS A 16 1.29 -6.90 2.50
C CYS A 16 0.34 -5.75 2.10
N VAL A 17 -0.72 -5.59 2.87
CA VAL A 17 -1.67 -4.49 2.76
C VAL A 17 -1.91 -3.96 4.16
N THR A 18 -1.85 -2.64 4.33
CA THR A 18 -2.18 -1.95 5.57
C THR A 18 -3.32 -0.97 5.30
N GLU A 19 -4.26 -0.89 6.23
CA GLU A 19 -5.44 -0.04 6.09
C GLU A 19 -5.65 0.77 7.38
N ILE A 20 -5.97 2.05 7.23
CA ILE A 20 -6.32 2.93 8.35
C ILE A 20 -7.59 3.70 7.99
N ARG A 21 -8.55 3.74 8.93
CA ARG A 21 -9.77 4.53 8.79
C ARG A 21 -9.58 5.91 9.43
N ILE A 22 -9.85 6.96 8.66
CA ILE A 22 -9.86 8.36 9.12
C ILE A 22 -11.23 8.94 8.82
N GLY A 23 -12.08 9.06 9.85
CA GLY A 23 -13.48 9.44 9.70
C GLY A 23 -14.22 8.51 8.73
N ASN A 24 -14.71 9.08 7.64
CA ASN A 24 -15.47 8.37 6.60
C ASN A 24 -14.59 7.76 5.50
N SER A 25 -13.29 8.04 5.52
CA SER A 25 -12.33 7.59 4.50
C SER A 25 -11.48 6.42 5.00
N VAL A 26 -11.01 5.58 4.06
CA VAL A 26 -10.06 4.49 4.32
C VAL A 26 -8.82 4.70 3.48
N LEU A 27 -7.67 4.79 4.13
CA LEU A 27 -6.37 4.82 3.48
C LEU A 27 -5.86 3.39 3.35
N VAL A 28 -5.53 2.98 2.13
CA VAL A 28 -5.03 1.65 1.82
C VAL A 28 -3.62 1.78 1.25
N VAL A 29 -2.65 1.17 1.91
CA VAL A 29 -1.26 1.11 1.45
C VAL A 29 -0.90 -0.34 1.15
N SER A 30 -0.52 -0.60 -0.10
CA SER A 30 -0.06 -1.92 -0.52
C SER A 30 1.46 -1.96 -0.65
N GLY A 31 2.07 -3.07 -0.21
CA GLY A 31 3.50 -3.30 -0.22
C GLY A 31 3.87 -4.58 -0.96
N TYR A 32 4.93 -4.49 -1.75
CA TYR A 32 5.66 -5.65 -2.26
C TYR A 32 6.98 -5.74 -1.52
N PHE A 33 7.32 -6.93 -1.04
CA PHE A 33 8.65 -7.21 -0.54
C PHE A 33 9.65 -7.15 -1.70
N LYS A 34 10.71 -6.38 -1.50
CA LYS A 34 11.87 -6.30 -2.39
C LYS A 34 13.10 -6.62 -1.56
N GLN A 35 14.03 -7.38 -2.13
CA GLN A 35 15.23 -7.85 -1.42
C GLN A 35 16.08 -6.69 -0.88
N ASP A 36 16.17 -5.59 -1.62
CA ASP A 36 17.01 -4.43 -1.26
C ASP A 36 16.19 -3.24 -0.72
N THR A 37 14.98 -3.48 -0.21
CA THR A 37 14.17 -2.41 0.39
C THR A 37 14.04 -2.57 1.90
N THR A 38 14.45 -1.54 2.63
CA THR A 38 14.23 -1.45 4.09
C THR A 38 12.86 -0.86 4.41
N ALA A 39 12.20 -0.22 3.45
CA ALA A 39 10.93 0.46 3.66
C ALA A 39 9.76 -0.53 3.64
N THR A 40 9.12 -0.69 4.80
CA THR A 40 7.94 -1.54 4.98
C THR A 40 6.66 -0.83 4.52
N ALA A 41 5.55 -1.57 4.42
CA ALA A 41 4.24 -0.96 4.19
C ALA A 41 3.81 -0.03 5.35
N ALA A 42 4.27 -0.30 6.58
CA ALA A 42 4.03 0.58 7.73
C ALA A 42 4.78 1.91 7.60
N ASP A 43 6.04 1.88 7.15
CA ASP A 43 6.84 3.11 6.94
C ASP A 43 6.23 3.99 5.84
N LYS A 44 5.65 3.36 4.81
CA LYS A 44 4.90 4.06 3.76
C LYS A 44 3.60 4.63 4.31
N MET A 45 2.89 3.90 5.17
CA MET A 45 1.67 4.37 5.81
C MET A 45 1.92 5.64 6.63
N LEU A 46 3.02 5.70 7.39
CA LEU A 46 3.38 6.90 8.14
C LEU A 46 3.50 8.14 7.24
N LYS A 47 4.19 8.02 6.11
CA LYS A 47 4.34 9.12 5.14
C LYS A 47 3.00 9.55 4.52
N VAL A 48 2.11 8.59 4.25
CA VAL A 48 0.76 8.88 3.75
C VAL A 48 -0.02 9.67 4.81
N LEU A 49 0.03 9.25 6.08
CA LEU A 49 -0.64 9.96 7.17
C LEU A 49 -0.11 11.39 7.33
N GLU A 50 1.20 11.61 7.24
CA GLU A 50 1.79 12.96 7.28
C GLU A 50 1.30 13.85 6.13
N ALA A 51 1.24 13.31 4.90
CA ALA A 51 0.74 14.04 3.74
C ALA A 51 -0.77 14.37 3.85
N GLU A 52 -1.56 13.42 4.33
CA GLU A 52 -3.00 13.62 4.60
C GLU A 52 -3.23 14.70 5.67
N ALA A 53 -2.41 14.72 6.72
CA ALA A 53 -2.49 15.77 7.74
C ALA A 53 -2.07 17.15 7.20
N ALA A 54 -1.04 17.21 6.35
CA ALA A 54 -0.57 18.47 5.75
C ALA A 54 -1.61 19.08 4.80
N THR A 55 -2.28 18.25 3.99
CA THR A 55 -3.33 18.72 3.07
C THR A 55 -4.59 19.19 3.82
N GLN A 56 -4.97 18.52 4.90
CA GLN A 56 -6.09 18.96 5.74
C GLN A 56 -5.83 20.31 6.42
N LYS A 57 -4.59 20.58 6.85
CA LYS A 57 -4.24 21.84 7.52
C LYS A 57 -4.24 23.05 6.58
N SER A 58 -4.08 22.83 5.27
CA SER A 58 -4.08 23.90 4.26
C SER A 58 -5.48 24.31 3.78
N ALA A 59 -6.53 23.60 4.20
CA ALA A 59 -7.91 23.85 3.80
C ALA A 59 -8.66 24.85 4.72
N ILE A 60 -7.93 25.64 5.52
CA ILE A 60 -8.46 26.66 6.45
C ILE A 60 -7.88 28.03 6.13
#